data_AF-A0A969GX56-F1
#
_entry.id   AF-A0A969GX56-F1
#
_cell.length_a   1.000
_cell.length_b   1.000
_cell.length_c   1.000
_cell.angle_alpha   90.00
_cell.angle_beta   90.00
_cell.angle_gamma   90.00
#
_symmetry.space_group_name_H-M   'P 1'
#
loop_
_entity.id
_entity.type
_entity.pdbx_description
1 polymer ?
#
loop_
_entity_poly.entity_id
_entity_poly.type
_entity_poly.pdbx_seq_one_letter_code
_entity_poly.pdbx_strand_id
1 'polypeptide(L)'
;VLPREQIEQIQPQAYTSDPHNIYVSDGVREQVVAIIPGGNRLAVGEKTSVEFQTISGKPLAELISEYPDTEITPKWTVTKGDDRVQIDENGNLEALQPGEATVQGAVPGLASNKGFLFIKALGRVGAFGEDGSLHWDILAMVLGFGVMTYLNQLLSGQPPSDNPNQATVNRLTPLLFSGMFLFFPLPAGVLMYMLIATIFQTGQTFLLSREPLPENLQKLADEQESKKASEASREALPFEPGRSKKKAG
;
A
#
# COMPACT_ATOMS: atom_id res chain seq x y z
N VAL A 1 -25.77 15.22 -21.10
CA VAL A 1 -27.24 15.33 -21.15
C VAL A 1 -27.64 16.57 -21.94
N LEU A 2 -28.52 16.42 -22.92
CA LEU A 2 -29.03 17.53 -23.75
C LEU A 2 -30.52 17.77 -23.48
N PRO A 3 -31.03 19.00 -23.72
CA PRO A 3 -32.47 19.25 -23.74
C PRO A 3 -33.18 18.34 -24.75
N ARG A 4 -34.39 17.89 -24.41
CA ARG A 4 -35.15 16.88 -25.19
C ARG A 4 -35.36 17.27 -26.65
N GLU A 5 -35.50 18.56 -26.93
CA GLU A 5 -35.70 19.14 -28.27
C GLU A 5 -34.47 19.01 -29.18
N GLN A 6 -33.27 18.83 -28.62
CA GLN A 6 -32.00 18.80 -29.39
C GLN A 6 -31.54 17.39 -29.77
N ILE A 7 -32.20 16.34 -29.27
CA ILE A 7 -31.79 14.94 -29.47
C ILE A 7 -32.43 14.28 -30.68
N GLU A 8 -33.60 14.75 -31.14
CA GLU A 8 -34.27 14.19 -32.32
C GLU A 8 -33.44 14.29 -33.63
N GLN A 9 -32.36 15.06 -33.64
CA GLN A 9 -31.43 15.20 -34.77
C GLN A 9 -30.16 14.34 -34.66
N ILE A 10 -29.95 13.64 -33.54
CA ILE A 10 -28.73 12.88 -33.25
C ILE A 10 -29.05 11.39 -33.37
N GLN A 11 -28.36 10.69 -34.29
CA GLN A 11 -28.44 9.24 -34.33
C GLN A 11 -27.77 8.66 -33.08
N PRO A 12 -28.45 7.79 -32.31
CA PRO A 12 -27.83 7.13 -31.17
C PRO A 12 -26.71 6.22 -31.68
N GLN A 13 -25.47 6.58 -31.35
CA GLN A 13 -24.30 5.76 -31.61
C GLN A 13 -23.82 5.23 -30.27
N ALA A 14 -23.74 3.90 -30.15
CA ALA A 14 -23.25 3.25 -28.94
C ALA A 14 -21.88 3.83 -28.56
N TYR A 15 -21.72 4.13 -27.28
CA TYR A 15 -20.48 4.63 -26.73
C TYR A 15 -19.78 3.50 -25.98
N THR A 16 -18.49 3.33 -26.24
CA THR A 16 -17.64 2.34 -25.58
C THR A 16 -16.46 3.06 -24.93
N SER A 17 -16.16 2.72 -23.68
CA SER A 17 -14.99 3.24 -22.98
C SER A 17 -13.69 2.61 -23.49
N ASP A 18 -12.56 3.16 -23.05
CA ASP A 18 -11.26 2.50 -23.25
C ASP A 18 -11.22 1.12 -22.56
N PRO A 19 -10.60 0.10 -23.18
CA PRO A 19 -10.46 -1.22 -22.58
C PRO A 19 -9.59 -1.19 -21.31
N HIS A 20 -10.06 -1.88 -20.27
CA HIS A 20 -9.31 -2.05 -19.03
C HIS A 20 -9.15 -3.54 -18.71
N ASN A 21 -7.95 -3.92 -18.25
CA ASN A 21 -7.67 -5.30 -17.86
C ASN A 21 -8.24 -5.58 -16.48
N ILE A 22 -9.03 -6.64 -16.37
CA ILE A 22 -9.46 -7.22 -15.10
C ILE A 22 -8.92 -8.64 -15.00
N TYR A 23 -8.83 -9.14 -13.77
CA TYR A 23 -8.62 -10.56 -13.54
C TYR A 23 -9.97 -11.19 -13.23
N VAL A 24 -10.27 -12.30 -13.91
CA VAL A 24 -11.55 -13.03 -13.75
C VAL A 24 -11.35 -14.33 -12.99
N SER A 25 -10.16 -14.94 -13.08
CA SER A 25 -9.70 -15.98 -12.16
C SER A 25 -8.17 -15.94 -12.02
N ASP A 26 -7.60 -16.79 -11.15
CA ASP A 26 -6.15 -16.85 -10.94
C ASP A 26 -5.41 -17.09 -12.26
N GLY A 27 -4.64 -16.09 -12.69
CA GLY A 27 -3.87 -16.16 -13.94
C GLY A 27 -4.68 -15.92 -15.21
N VAL A 28 -6.00 -15.72 -15.13
CA VAL A 28 -6.85 -15.37 -16.27
C VAL A 28 -7.18 -13.89 -16.26
N ARG A 29 -6.75 -13.20 -17.31
CA ARG A 29 -7.00 -11.77 -17.52
C ARG A 29 -7.92 -11.59 -18.71
N GLU A 30 -8.89 -10.71 -18.56
CA GLU A 30 -9.78 -10.31 -19.64
C GLU A 30 -9.83 -8.79 -19.75
N GLN A 31 -10.02 -8.30 -20.96
CA GLN A 31 -10.24 -6.89 -21.22
C GLN A 31 -11.73 -6.59 -21.25
N VAL A 32 -12.14 -5.67 -20.40
CA VAL A 32 -13.53 -5.24 -20.27
C VAL A 32 -13.66 -3.77 -20.62
N VAL A 33 -14.74 -3.46 -21.32
CA VAL A 33 -15.16 -2.11 -21.69
C VAL A 33 -16.52 -1.82 -21.07
N ALA A 34 -16.76 -0.57 -20.70
CA ALA A 34 -18.12 -0.10 -20.41
C ALA A 34 -18.77 0.30 -21.73
N ILE A 35 -20.01 -0.18 -21.96
CA ILE A 35 -20.82 0.18 -23.11
C ILE A 35 -22.10 0.89 -22.66
N ILE A 36 -22.46 1.94 -23.39
CA ILE A 36 -23.75 2.60 -23.30
C ILE A 36 -24.43 2.40 -24.66
N PRO A 37 -25.39 1.47 -24.80
CA PRO A 37 -26.00 1.15 -26.09
C PRO A 37 -26.66 2.37 -26.77
N GLY A 38 -27.26 3.26 -25.98
CA GLY A 38 -27.89 4.51 -26.46
C GLY A 38 -26.90 5.65 -26.75
N GLY A 39 -25.61 5.47 -26.46
CA GLY A 39 -24.57 6.49 -26.61
C GLY A 39 -24.41 7.42 -25.41
N ASN A 40 -23.40 8.28 -25.45
CA ASN A 40 -23.05 9.19 -24.36
C ASN A 40 -23.85 10.51 -24.35
N ARG A 41 -24.86 10.64 -25.22
CA ARG A 41 -25.72 11.82 -25.33
C ARG A 41 -27.16 11.42 -25.02
N LEU A 42 -27.59 11.74 -23.81
CA LEU A 42 -28.91 11.39 -23.27
C LEU A 42 -29.81 12.60 -23.16
N ALA A 43 -31.10 12.43 -23.39
CA ALA A 43 -32.12 13.44 -23.17
C ALA A 43 -32.48 13.53 -21.70
N VAL A 44 -32.89 14.72 -21.26
CA VAL A 44 -33.48 14.85 -19.92
C VAL A 44 -34.70 13.92 -19.80
N GLY A 45 -34.69 13.07 -18.78
CA GLY A 45 -35.68 12.02 -18.50
C GLY A 45 -35.43 10.70 -19.23
N GLU A 46 -34.38 10.58 -20.04
CA GLU A 46 -34.00 9.33 -20.68
C GLU A 46 -33.29 8.40 -19.68
N LYS A 47 -33.59 7.11 -19.80
CA LYS A 47 -32.98 6.04 -19.00
C LYS A 47 -32.21 5.11 -19.92
N THR A 48 -30.98 4.78 -19.55
CA THR A 48 -30.11 3.85 -20.29
C THR A 48 -29.37 2.95 -19.31
N SER A 49 -28.97 1.75 -19.72
CA SER A 49 -28.09 0.88 -18.92
C SER A 49 -26.64 1.09 -19.34
N VAL A 50 -25.76 1.23 -18.35
CA VAL A 50 -24.31 1.12 -18.55
C VAL A 50 -23.92 -0.31 -18.20
N GLU A 51 -23.41 -1.02 -19.19
CA GLU A 51 -23.08 -2.45 -19.06
C GLU A 51 -21.58 -2.67 -19.25
N PHE A 52 -21.07 -3.71 -18.62
CA PHE A 52 -19.70 -4.17 -18.83
C PHE A 52 -19.68 -5.39 -19.73
N GLN A 53 -18.84 -5.36 -20.76
CA GLN A 53 -18.65 -6.49 -21.67
C GLN A 53 -17.17 -6.64 -22.04
N THR A 54 -16.77 -7.84 -22.45
CA THR A 54 -15.44 -8.04 -23.01
C THR A 54 -15.30 -7.37 -24.36
N ILE A 55 -14.06 -7.21 -24.83
CA ILE A 55 -13.78 -6.75 -26.21
C ILE A 55 -14.43 -7.63 -27.29
N SER A 56 -14.71 -8.90 -26.96
CA SER A 56 -15.38 -9.87 -27.83
C SER A 56 -16.91 -9.75 -27.79
N GLY A 57 -17.46 -8.84 -26.98
CA GLY A 57 -18.90 -8.60 -26.83
C GLY A 57 -19.59 -9.51 -25.80
N LYS A 58 -18.84 -10.23 -24.97
CA LYS A 58 -19.42 -11.11 -23.95
C LYS A 58 -19.77 -10.31 -22.69
N PRO A 59 -21.01 -10.38 -22.17
CA PRO A 59 -21.39 -9.68 -20.94
C PRO A 59 -20.52 -10.10 -19.74
N LEU A 60 -20.21 -9.15 -18.85
CA LEU A 60 -19.42 -9.41 -17.65
C LEU A 60 -20.11 -10.43 -16.74
N ALA A 61 -21.44 -10.43 -16.65
CA ALA A 61 -22.20 -11.40 -15.86
C ALA A 61 -21.99 -12.84 -16.36
N GLU A 62 -21.99 -13.06 -17.67
CA GLU A 62 -21.70 -14.37 -18.27
C GLU A 62 -20.24 -14.76 -18.03
N LEU A 63 -19.31 -13.80 -18.15
CA LEU A 63 -17.91 -14.04 -17.87
C LEU A 63 -17.68 -14.46 -16.41
N ILE A 64 -18.34 -13.82 -15.45
CA ILE A 64 -18.27 -14.19 -14.03
C ILE A 64 -18.90 -15.57 -13.79
N SER A 65 -19.97 -15.93 -14.50
CA SER A 65 -20.64 -17.22 -14.33
C SER A 65 -19.75 -18.43 -14.71
N GLU A 66 -18.76 -18.24 -15.57
CA GLU A 66 -17.76 -19.25 -15.91
C GLU A 66 -16.73 -19.47 -14.79
N TYR A 67 -16.62 -18.51 -13.86
CA TYR A 67 -15.70 -18.55 -12.73
C TYR A 67 -16.48 -18.35 -11.42
N PRO A 68 -17.28 -19.33 -10.98
CA PRO A 68 -18.19 -19.20 -9.83
C PRO A 68 -17.48 -18.92 -8.50
N ASP A 69 -16.19 -19.19 -8.41
CA ASP A 69 -15.35 -18.90 -7.23
C ASP A 69 -15.00 -17.39 -7.10
N THR A 70 -15.53 -16.55 -7.99
CA THR A 70 -15.19 -15.14 -8.11
C THR A 70 -16.35 -14.22 -7.74
N GLU A 71 -16.17 -13.45 -6.67
CA GLU A 71 -17.10 -12.40 -6.27
C GLU A 71 -16.68 -11.04 -6.87
N ILE A 72 -17.01 -10.82 -8.14
CA ILE A 72 -16.84 -9.51 -8.79
C ILE A 72 -18.20 -8.81 -8.83
N THR A 73 -18.35 -7.76 -8.04
CA THR A 73 -19.52 -6.87 -8.07
C THR A 73 -19.08 -5.46 -8.48
N PRO A 74 -19.46 -5.00 -9.69
CA PRO A 74 -19.17 -3.64 -10.12
C PRO A 74 -19.80 -2.61 -9.17
N LYS A 75 -19.07 -1.54 -8.88
CA LYS A 75 -19.56 -0.40 -8.08
C LYS A 75 -19.66 0.83 -8.96
N TRP A 76 -20.83 1.44 -8.99
CA TRP A 76 -21.08 2.66 -9.78
C TRP A 76 -21.01 3.90 -8.90
N THR A 77 -20.38 4.95 -9.43
CA THR A 77 -20.26 6.26 -8.75
C THR A 77 -20.32 7.39 -9.77
N VAL A 78 -21.01 8.47 -9.44
CA VAL A 78 -21.00 9.71 -10.23
C VAL A 78 -19.87 10.58 -9.69
N THR A 79 -18.86 10.88 -10.51
CA THR A 79 -17.69 11.68 -10.10
C THR A 79 -17.86 13.17 -10.40
N LYS A 80 -18.75 13.51 -11.34
CA LYS A 80 -19.07 14.90 -11.71
C LYS A 80 -20.52 14.99 -12.16
N GLY A 81 -21.25 15.99 -11.66
CA GLY A 81 -22.64 16.24 -12.05
C GLY A 81 -23.63 15.28 -11.38
N ASP A 82 -23.51 15.11 -10.07
CA ASP A 82 -24.41 14.33 -9.21
C ASP A 82 -25.86 14.86 -9.24
N ASP A 83 -26.03 16.16 -9.53
CA ASP A 83 -27.31 16.84 -9.75
C ASP A 83 -27.91 16.60 -11.15
N ARG A 84 -27.12 16.05 -12.10
CA ARG A 84 -27.47 15.93 -13.52
C ARG A 84 -27.78 14.52 -13.96
N VAL A 85 -27.15 13.53 -13.33
CA VAL A 85 -27.38 12.11 -13.63
C VAL A 85 -27.44 11.32 -12.34
N GLN A 86 -28.31 10.33 -12.33
CA GLN A 86 -28.40 9.35 -11.26
C GLN A 86 -28.07 7.97 -11.84
N ILE A 87 -27.28 7.18 -11.12
CA ILE A 87 -26.99 5.79 -11.48
C ILE A 87 -27.34 4.88 -10.30
N ASP A 88 -28.00 3.76 -10.57
CA ASP A 88 -28.30 2.74 -9.57
C ASP A 88 -27.18 1.69 -9.44
N GLU A 89 -27.33 0.79 -8.47
CA GLU A 89 -26.37 -0.31 -8.25
C GLU A 89 -26.27 -1.28 -9.43
N ASN A 90 -27.30 -1.34 -10.27
CA ASN A 90 -27.36 -2.22 -11.44
C ASN A 90 -26.77 -1.57 -12.71
N GLY A 91 -26.36 -0.30 -12.64
CA GLY A 91 -25.83 0.44 -13.78
C GLY A 91 -26.91 1.13 -14.62
N ASN A 92 -28.16 1.21 -14.17
CA ASN A 92 -29.19 1.99 -14.82
C ASN A 92 -28.96 3.48 -14.53
N LEU A 93 -28.76 4.23 -15.59
CA LEU A 93 -28.47 5.65 -15.59
C LEU A 93 -29.70 6.44 -16.04
N GLU A 94 -30.08 7.44 -15.25
CA GLU A 94 -31.17 8.36 -15.52
C GLU A 94 -30.63 9.79 -15.63
N ALA A 95 -30.97 10.46 -16.72
CA ALA A 95 -30.59 11.85 -16.96
C ALA A 95 -31.61 12.81 -16.35
N LEU A 96 -31.20 13.59 -15.35
CA LEU A 96 -32.05 14.50 -14.59
C LEU A 96 -32.05 15.92 -15.14
N GLN A 97 -30.88 16.45 -15.49
CA GLN A 97 -30.72 17.84 -15.93
C GLN A 97 -29.75 17.99 -17.10
N PRO A 98 -29.91 19.01 -17.96
CA PRO A 98 -28.96 19.30 -19.03
C PRO A 98 -27.56 19.62 -18.48
N GLY A 99 -26.53 19.15 -19.19
CA GLY A 99 -25.13 19.40 -18.84
C GLY A 99 -24.25 18.17 -18.98
N GLU A 100 -22.97 18.36 -18.67
CA GLU A 100 -21.97 17.28 -18.61
C GLU A 100 -22.00 16.59 -17.24
N ALA A 101 -21.86 15.27 -17.26
CA ALA A 101 -21.66 14.44 -16.09
C ALA A 101 -20.64 13.34 -16.39
N THR A 102 -20.01 12.82 -15.36
CA THR A 102 -19.03 11.71 -15.48
C THR A 102 -19.40 10.63 -14.49
N VAL A 103 -19.54 9.41 -15.01
CA VAL A 103 -19.86 8.22 -14.25
C VAL A 103 -18.69 7.25 -14.33
N GLN A 104 -18.33 6.70 -13.19
CA GLN A 104 -17.25 5.74 -13.04
C GLN A 104 -17.82 4.42 -12.52
N GLY A 105 -17.55 3.33 -13.24
CA GLY A 105 -17.79 1.97 -12.76
C GLY A 105 -16.46 1.34 -12.34
N ALA A 106 -16.36 0.93 -11.08
CA ALA A 106 -15.19 0.25 -10.53
C ALA A 106 -15.47 -1.25 -10.44
N VAL A 107 -14.65 -2.05 -11.13
CA VAL A 107 -14.70 -3.52 -11.04
C VAL A 107 -13.62 -3.96 -10.04
N PRO A 108 -13.98 -4.47 -8.86
CA PRO A 108 -13.00 -4.89 -7.86
C PRO A 108 -12.18 -6.09 -8.37
N GLY A 109 -10.88 -6.12 -8.05
CA GLY A 109 -10.01 -7.23 -8.45
C GLY A 109 -10.15 -8.47 -7.56
N LEU A 110 -9.95 -9.67 -8.14
CA LEU A 110 -10.00 -10.98 -7.46
C LEU A 110 -9.27 -11.08 -6.12
N ALA A 111 -8.07 -10.51 -6.05
CA ALA A 111 -7.20 -10.66 -4.89
C ALA A 111 -7.66 -9.82 -3.68
N SER A 112 -8.72 -9.01 -3.83
CA SER A 112 -9.21 -8.15 -2.77
C SER A 112 -9.72 -8.96 -1.58
N ASN A 113 -10.34 -10.13 -1.84
CA ASN A 113 -10.98 -10.97 -0.82
C ASN A 113 -10.30 -12.34 -0.62
N LYS A 114 -9.28 -12.67 -1.43
CA LYS A 114 -8.58 -13.95 -1.34
C LYS A 114 -7.58 -13.96 -0.18
N GLY A 115 -7.60 -15.01 0.64
CA GLY A 115 -6.61 -15.24 1.69
C GLY A 115 -5.32 -15.89 1.17
N PHE A 116 -4.21 -15.69 1.88
CA PHE A 116 -2.93 -16.35 1.59
C PHE A 116 -2.10 -16.54 2.87
N LEU A 117 -1.56 -17.74 3.06
CA LEU A 117 -0.98 -18.22 4.33
C LEU A 117 -1.93 -17.96 5.51
N PHE A 118 -1.58 -17.02 6.39
CA PHE A 118 -2.34 -16.65 7.59
C PHE A 118 -3.18 -15.37 7.42
N ILE A 119 -3.13 -14.73 6.24
CA ILE A 119 -3.87 -13.51 5.93
C ILE A 119 -5.23 -13.89 5.36
N LYS A 120 -6.29 -13.28 5.89
CA LYS A 120 -7.67 -13.56 5.46
C LYS A 120 -8.02 -12.95 4.11
N ALA A 121 -7.44 -11.80 3.75
CA ALA A 121 -7.64 -11.15 2.46
C ALA A 121 -6.43 -10.27 2.09
N LEU A 122 -5.79 -10.49 0.94
CA LEU A 122 -4.58 -9.73 0.55
C LEU A 122 -4.85 -8.24 0.33
N GLY A 123 -6.00 -7.88 -0.23
CA GLY A 123 -6.35 -6.49 -0.51
C GLY A 123 -6.91 -5.72 0.70
N ARG A 124 -7.15 -6.40 1.82
CA ARG A 124 -7.68 -5.74 3.03
C ARG A 124 -6.67 -4.74 3.57
N VAL A 125 -7.16 -3.57 3.95
CA VAL A 125 -6.34 -2.45 4.40
C VAL A 125 -6.60 -2.21 5.88
N GLY A 126 -5.53 -2.18 6.67
CA GLY A 126 -5.56 -1.72 8.06
C GLY A 126 -6.00 -2.75 9.08
N ALA A 127 -5.66 -2.49 10.34
CA ALA A 127 -6.01 -3.36 11.46
C ALA A 127 -7.47 -3.19 11.89
N PHE A 128 -8.12 -2.09 11.53
CA PHE A 128 -9.49 -1.76 11.91
C PHE A 128 -10.37 -1.76 10.66
N GLY A 129 -11.45 -2.54 10.68
CA GLY A 129 -12.47 -2.55 9.63
C GLY A 129 -13.42 -1.36 9.74
N GLU A 130 -14.16 -1.08 8.66
CA GLU A 130 -15.19 -0.03 8.61
C GLU A 130 -16.33 -0.27 9.62
N ASP A 131 -16.55 -1.53 10.00
CA ASP A 131 -17.51 -1.98 11.01
C ASP A 131 -16.96 -1.95 12.45
N GLY A 132 -15.73 -1.48 12.65
CA GLY A 132 -15.03 -1.52 13.93
C GLY A 132 -14.45 -2.90 14.30
N SER A 133 -14.50 -3.88 13.39
CA SER A 133 -13.85 -5.17 13.62
C SER A 133 -12.33 -5.04 13.63
N LEU A 134 -11.66 -5.86 14.44
CA LEU A 134 -10.19 -5.90 14.50
C LEU A 134 -9.64 -7.06 13.67
N HIS A 135 -8.81 -6.72 12.70
CA HIS A 135 -8.09 -7.65 11.83
C HIS A 135 -6.79 -8.11 12.50
N TRP A 136 -6.91 -9.16 13.30
CA TRP A 136 -5.80 -9.73 14.08
C TRP A 136 -4.61 -10.21 13.24
N ASP A 137 -4.86 -10.68 12.03
CA ASP A 137 -3.84 -11.05 11.06
C ASP A 137 -2.98 -9.83 10.66
N ILE A 138 -3.60 -8.69 10.40
CA ILE A 138 -2.91 -7.43 10.05
C ILE A 138 -2.19 -6.85 11.26
N LEU A 139 -2.84 -6.83 12.43
CA LEU A 139 -2.21 -6.34 13.67
C LEU A 139 -0.97 -7.15 14.02
N ALA A 140 -1.04 -8.48 13.95
CA ALA A 140 0.09 -9.37 14.18
C ALA A 140 1.24 -9.10 13.20
N MET A 141 0.95 -8.83 11.93
CA MET A 141 1.97 -8.47 10.94
C MET A 141 2.65 -7.14 11.25
N VAL A 142 1.89 -6.10 11.62
CA VAL A 142 2.45 -4.78 11.94
C VAL A 142 3.37 -4.85 13.17
N LEU A 143 2.95 -5.58 14.21
CA LEU A 143 3.76 -5.82 15.40
C LEU A 143 4.99 -6.68 15.07
N GLY A 144 4.78 -7.77 14.33
CA GLY A 144 5.86 -8.65 13.88
C GLY A 144 6.90 -7.93 13.03
N PHE A 145 6.47 -7.03 12.15
CA PHE A 145 7.35 -6.19 11.34
C PHE A 145 8.20 -5.26 12.20
N GLY A 146 7.60 -4.59 13.20
CA GLY A 146 8.32 -3.72 14.12
C GLY A 146 9.37 -4.48 14.94
N VAL A 147 9.00 -5.62 15.51
CA VAL A 147 9.91 -6.49 16.27
C VAL A 147 11.03 -7.00 15.37
N MET A 148 10.71 -7.52 14.18
CA MET A 148 11.72 -8.08 13.27
C MET A 148 12.68 -7.01 12.77
N THR A 149 12.18 -5.82 12.45
CA THR A 149 13.02 -4.68 12.03
C THR A 149 13.94 -4.24 13.17
N TYR A 150 13.43 -4.20 14.40
CA TYR A 150 14.25 -3.88 15.58
C TYR A 150 15.34 -4.93 15.82
N LEU A 151 15.03 -6.23 15.68
CA LEU A 151 16.01 -7.31 15.77
C LEU A 151 17.08 -7.21 14.68
N ASN A 152 16.67 -6.90 13.44
CA ASN A 152 17.59 -6.70 12.33
C ASN A 152 18.57 -5.55 12.60
N GLN A 153 18.10 -4.44 13.15
CA GLN A 153 18.98 -3.31 13.52
C GLN A 153 20.01 -3.71 14.57
N LEU A 154 19.60 -4.50 15.57
CA LEU A 154 20.51 -4.98 16.61
C LEU A 154 21.59 -5.89 16.04
N LEU A 155 21.22 -6.79 15.12
CA LEU A 155 22.14 -7.73 14.47
C LEU A 155 23.04 -7.06 13.42
N SER A 156 22.55 -6.03 12.74
CA SER A 156 23.30 -5.31 11.71
C SER A 156 24.49 -4.51 12.27
N GLY A 157 24.59 -4.39 13.59
CA GLY A 157 25.76 -3.79 14.26
C GLY A 157 26.03 -2.36 13.81
N GLN A 158 24.98 -1.59 13.46
CA GLN A 158 25.13 -0.20 13.03
C GLN A 158 26.02 0.53 14.04
N PRO A 159 27.12 1.16 13.59
CA PRO A 159 28.03 1.82 14.50
C PRO A 159 27.23 2.85 15.30
N PRO A 160 27.42 2.90 16.64
CA PRO A 160 26.75 3.90 17.45
C PRO A 160 27.08 5.26 16.83
N SER A 161 26.07 5.97 16.34
CA SER A 161 26.28 7.28 15.77
C SER A 161 26.85 8.18 16.87
N ASP A 162 27.96 8.87 16.62
CA ASP A 162 28.54 9.84 17.55
C ASP A 162 27.53 10.96 17.93
N ASN A 163 26.49 11.13 17.12
CA ASN A 163 25.37 12.02 17.40
C ASN A 163 24.24 11.29 18.16
N PRO A 164 23.92 11.68 19.41
CA PRO A 164 22.85 11.07 20.20
C PRO A 164 21.46 11.21 19.57
N ASN A 165 21.24 12.23 18.73
CA ASN A 165 19.98 12.41 18.02
C ASN A 165 19.79 11.34 16.93
N GLN A 166 20.86 10.95 16.23
CA GLN A 166 20.79 9.89 15.21
C GLN A 166 20.55 8.52 15.85
N ALA A 167 21.19 8.23 16.99
CA ALA A 167 20.97 6.98 17.72
C ALA A 167 19.53 6.85 18.21
N THR A 168 18.94 7.96 18.65
CA THR A 168 17.54 8.02 19.08
C THR A 168 16.60 7.79 17.90
N VAL A 169 16.85 8.45 16.75
CA VAL A 169 16.07 8.25 15.52
C VAL A 169 16.12 6.79 15.07
N ASN A 170 17.31 6.17 15.03
CA ASN A 170 17.45 4.78 14.59
C ASN A 170 16.63 3.81 15.46
N ARG A 171 16.67 4.00 16.79
CA ARG A 171 15.88 3.18 17.74
C ARG A 171 14.38 3.40 17.62
N LEU A 172 13.95 4.63 17.34
CA LEU A 172 12.55 4.98 17.29
C LEU A 172 11.91 4.67 15.93
N THR A 173 12.70 4.61 14.86
CA THR A 173 12.22 4.41 13.48
C THR A 173 11.37 3.15 13.30
N PRO A 174 11.76 1.95 13.78
CA PRO A 174 10.93 0.75 13.67
C PRO A 174 9.55 0.94 14.34
N LEU A 175 9.54 1.53 15.53
CA LEU A 175 8.31 1.81 16.25
C LEU A 175 7.46 2.87 15.52
N LEU A 176 8.10 3.89 14.96
CA LEU A 176 7.43 4.95 14.21
C LEU A 176 6.79 4.42 12.93
N PHE A 177 7.47 3.57 12.15
CA PHE A 177 6.88 2.95 10.96
C PHE A 177 5.78 1.96 11.30
N SER A 178 5.95 1.13 12.34
CA SER A 178 4.88 0.26 12.83
C SER A 178 3.66 1.08 13.30
N GLY A 179 3.87 2.17 14.04
CA GLY A 179 2.81 3.07 14.45
C GLY A 179 2.12 3.75 13.26
N MET A 180 2.90 4.23 12.29
CA MET A 180 2.40 4.82 11.05
C MET A 180 1.48 3.85 10.31
N PHE A 181 1.80 2.56 10.22
CA PHE A 181 0.94 1.56 9.56
C PHE A 181 -0.38 1.28 10.28
N LEU A 182 -0.53 1.70 11.55
CA LEU A 182 -1.83 1.65 12.23
C LEU A 182 -2.75 2.81 11.84
N PHE A 183 -2.18 3.97 11.49
CA PHE A 183 -2.95 5.19 11.13
C PHE A 183 -3.04 5.43 9.61
N PHE A 184 -1.99 5.06 8.89
CA PHE A 184 -1.88 5.06 7.44
C PHE A 184 -1.70 3.63 6.98
N PRO A 185 -2.78 2.85 6.99
CA PRO A 185 -2.71 1.43 6.75
C PRO A 185 -2.34 1.12 5.30
N LEU A 186 -1.50 0.10 5.15
CA LEU A 186 -1.16 -0.49 3.86
C LEU A 186 -2.03 -1.73 3.60
N PRO A 187 -2.21 -2.14 2.33
CA PRO A 187 -2.82 -3.42 2.00
C PRO A 187 -2.05 -4.58 2.64
N ALA A 188 -2.77 -5.58 3.14
CA ALA A 188 -2.21 -6.73 3.87
C ALA A 188 -1.16 -7.48 3.06
N GLY A 189 -1.34 -7.64 1.74
CA GLY A 189 -0.37 -8.26 0.86
C GLY A 189 0.97 -7.51 0.80
N VAL A 190 0.95 -6.17 0.85
CA VAL A 190 2.16 -5.34 0.88
C VAL A 190 2.87 -5.47 2.24
N LEU A 191 2.11 -5.43 3.34
CA LEU A 191 2.66 -5.64 4.69
C LEU A 191 3.34 -7.00 4.83
N MET A 192 2.70 -8.05 4.28
CA MET A 192 3.24 -9.40 4.27
C MET A 192 4.57 -9.47 3.53
N TYR A 193 4.62 -8.88 2.33
CA TYR A 193 5.83 -8.84 1.53
C TYR A 193 6.98 -8.19 2.31
N MET A 194 6.72 -7.04 2.94
CA MET A 194 7.72 -6.34 3.75
C MET A 194 8.16 -7.17 4.97
N LEU A 195 7.23 -7.81 5.67
CA LEU A 195 7.55 -8.66 6.82
C LEU A 195 8.45 -9.83 6.41
N ILE A 196 8.07 -10.56 5.36
CA ILE A 196 8.85 -11.69 4.85
C ILE A 196 10.24 -11.23 4.39
N ALA A 197 10.32 -10.13 3.63
CA ALA A 197 11.60 -9.56 3.21
C ALA A 197 12.50 -9.23 4.42
N THR A 198 11.92 -8.65 5.48
CA THR A 198 12.65 -8.32 6.71
C THR A 198 13.13 -9.59 7.43
N ILE A 199 12.33 -10.66 7.46
CA ILE A 199 12.75 -11.96 8.02
C ILE A 199 13.96 -12.52 7.28
N PHE A 200 13.91 -12.54 5.94
CA PHE A 200 15.03 -13.02 5.12
C PHE A 200 16.27 -12.15 5.30
N GLN A 201 16.13 -10.82 5.29
CA GLN A 201 17.22 -9.88 5.54
C GLN A 201 17.84 -10.13 6.91
N THR A 202 17.02 -10.28 7.95
CA THR A 202 17.49 -10.56 9.31
C THR A 202 18.26 -11.87 9.37
N GLY A 203 17.75 -12.92 8.69
CA GLY A 203 18.44 -14.20 8.58
C GLY A 203 19.81 -14.07 7.90
N GLN A 204 19.89 -13.33 6.79
CA GLN A 204 21.15 -13.06 6.09
C GLN A 204 22.13 -12.28 6.98
N THR A 205 21.67 -11.20 7.62
CA THR A 205 22.46 -10.42 8.59
C THR A 205 22.94 -11.30 9.74
N PHE A 206 22.10 -12.18 10.26
CA PHE A 206 22.46 -13.10 11.33
C PHE A 206 23.59 -14.06 10.90
N LEU A 207 23.49 -14.66 9.71
CA LEU A 207 24.55 -15.51 9.17
C LEU A 207 25.86 -14.72 8.97
N LEU A 208 25.78 -13.54 8.35
CA LEU A 208 26.94 -12.68 8.10
C LEU A 208 27.60 -12.21 9.41
N SER A 209 26.81 -11.92 10.44
CA SER A 209 27.33 -11.51 11.75
C SER A 209 28.16 -12.59 12.47
N ARG A 210 28.06 -13.85 12.02
CA ARG A 210 28.83 -14.98 12.55
C ARG A 210 30.10 -15.26 11.75
N GLU A 211 30.26 -14.66 10.58
CA GLU A 211 31.50 -14.75 9.82
C GLU A 211 32.54 -13.80 10.42
N PRO A 212 33.82 -14.21 10.52
CA PRO A 212 34.87 -13.34 11.02
C PRO A 212 34.94 -12.10 10.14
N LEU A 213 35.04 -10.93 10.78
CA LEU A 213 35.15 -9.66 10.08
C LEU A 213 36.25 -9.75 9.00
N PRO A 214 36.02 -9.26 7.77
CA PRO A 214 37.05 -9.15 6.75
C PRO A 214 38.33 -8.50 7.30
N GLU A 215 39.52 -8.95 6.88
CA GLU A 215 40.81 -8.47 7.42
C GLU A 215 40.97 -6.93 7.38
N ASN A 216 40.39 -6.28 6.38
CA ASN A 216 40.38 -4.82 6.25
C ASN A 216 39.54 -4.12 7.34
N LEU A 217 38.47 -4.76 7.83
CA LEU A 217 37.64 -4.23 8.92
C LEU A 217 38.22 -4.57 10.30
N GLN A 218 38.88 -5.72 10.44
CA GLN A 218 39.63 -6.06 11.66
C GLN A 218 40.73 -5.01 11.94
N LYS A 219 41.54 -4.67 10.93
CA LYS A 219 42.57 -3.64 11.07
C LYS A 219 42.01 -2.28 11.50
N LEU A 220 40.82 -1.90 11.01
CA LEU A 220 40.16 -0.65 11.39
C LEU A 220 39.58 -0.70 12.82
N ALA A 221 39.04 -1.84 13.24
CA ALA A 221 38.56 -2.05 14.61
C ALA A 221 39.72 -2.03 15.60
N ASP A 222 40.82 -2.72 15.29
CA ASP A 222 42.05 -2.73 16.08
C ASP A 222 42.70 -1.33 16.15
N GLU A 223 42.67 -0.56 15.05
CA GLU A 223 43.09 0.84 15.02
C GLU A 223 42.18 1.76 15.87
N GLN A 224 40.87 1.49 15.95
CA GLN A 224 39.95 2.23 16.80
C GLN A 224 40.13 1.88 18.28
N GLU A 225 40.31 0.60 18.62
CA GLU A 225 40.58 0.15 19.99
C GLU A 225 41.94 0.66 20.49
N SER A 226 42.98 0.61 19.66
CA SER A 226 44.29 1.17 19.99
C SER A 226 44.26 2.70 20.17
N LYS A 227 43.46 3.43 19.38
CA LYS A 227 43.23 4.88 19.58
C LYS A 227 42.50 5.16 20.90
N LYS A 228 41.45 4.40 21.23
CA LYS A 228 40.73 4.54 22.51
C LYS A 228 41.60 4.17 23.71
N ALA A 229 42.43 3.13 23.61
CA ALA A 229 43.38 2.75 24.65
C ALA A 229 44.51 3.78 24.82
N SER A 230 44.97 4.38 23.73
CA SER A 230 45.92 5.50 23.74
C SER A 230 45.32 6.76 24.37
N GLU A 231 44.04 7.05 24.17
CA GLU A 231 43.36 8.18 24.81
C GLU A 231 43.10 7.94 26.30
N ALA A 232 42.73 6.72 26.69
CA ALA A 232 42.56 6.33 28.10
C ALA A 232 43.89 6.27 28.88
N SER A 233 45.02 6.03 28.19
CA SER A 233 46.36 5.97 28.79
C SER A 233 47.14 7.29 28.71
N ARG A 234 46.55 8.37 28.16
CA ARG A 234 47.14 9.71 28.25
C ARG A 234 46.98 10.22 29.67
N GLU A 235 48.07 10.13 30.42
CA GLU A 235 48.25 10.82 31.70
C GLU A 235 47.98 12.31 31.49
N ALA A 236 46.95 12.84 32.16
CA ALA A 236 46.45 14.20 31.98
C ALA A 236 47.60 15.22 32.01
N LEU A 237 47.78 15.95 30.91
CA LEU A 237 48.87 16.91 30.77
C LEU A 237 48.69 18.04 31.82
N PRO A 238 49.80 18.56 32.38
CA PRO A 238 49.78 19.46 33.54
C PRO A 238 49.08 20.83 33.33
N PHE A 239 48.51 21.09 32.16
CA PHE A 239 47.81 22.33 31.81
C PHE A 239 46.31 22.18 31.55
N GLU A 240 45.71 21.02 31.86
CA GLU A 240 44.26 20.87 31.77
C GLU A 240 43.53 21.62 32.91
N PRO A 241 42.44 22.36 32.61
CA PRO A 241 41.71 23.12 33.61
C PRO A 241 40.90 22.18 34.50
N GLY A 242 41.40 21.96 35.73
CA GLY A 242 40.73 21.11 36.73
C GLY A 242 41.57 20.74 37.95
N ARG A 243 42.88 21.04 37.98
CA ARG A 243 43.73 20.68 39.13
C ARG A 243 43.56 21.65 40.29
N SER A 244 42.87 21.21 41.34
CA SER A 244 42.80 21.93 42.62
C SER A 244 44.21 22.03 43.23
N LYS A 245 44.70 23.26 43.41
CA LYS A 245 45.99 23.52 44.09
C LYS A 245 45.91 23.03 45.53
N LYS A 246 46.65 21.97 45.84
CA LYS A 246 46.92 21.53 47.21
C LYS A 246 47.80 22.60 47.88
N LYS A 247 47.30 23.27 48.92
CA LYS A 247 48.07 24.22 49.74
C LYS A 247 49.19 23.46 50.46
N ALA A 248 50.43 23.89 50.29
CA ALA A 248 51.53 23.54 51.19
C ALA A 248 51.61 24.63 52.28
N GLY A 249 51.69 24.20 53.53
CA GLY A 249 51.81 25.05 54.71
C GLY A 249 53.20 25.61 54.92
#